data_AF-A0A8S0FZC6-F1
#
_entry.id   AF-A0A8S0FZC6-F1
#
_cell.length_a   1.000
_cell.length_b   1.000
_cell.length_c   1.000
_cell.angle_alpha   90.00
_cell.angle_beta   90.00
_cell.angle_gamma   90.00
#
_symmetry.space_group_name_H-M   'P 1'
#
loop_
_entity.id
_entity.type
_entity.pdbx_description
1 polymer ?
#
loop_
_entity_poly.entity_id
_entity_poly.type
_entity_poly.pdbx_seq_one_letter_code
_entity_poly.pdbx_strand_id
1 'polypeptide(L)'
;MLFGLSVQGNAPKFLTRVSRRGVPINSLMLSGAITSLVVLINYLLPQKAFGLLMALVVATLLLNWIMICLAHLRFRAAMRRQGRETQFKALLYPFGNYLCIAFLGMILLLMCTMDDMRLSAILLPVWIVFLFVAFKTLRRKVN
;
A
#
# COMPACT_ATOMS: atom_id res chain seq x y z
N MET A 1 3.58 -8.93 -6.72
CA MET A 1 2.70 -8.84 -5.53
C MET A 1 1.31 -9.41 -5.78
N LEU A 2 0.65 -9.08 -6.91
CA LEU A 2 -0.68 -9.58 -7.25
C LEU A 2 -0.81 -11.12 -7.22
N PHE A 3 0.20 -11.83 -7.75
CA PHE A 3 0.29 -13.30 -7.64
C PHE A 3 0.34 -13.77 -6.18
N GLY A 4 1.19 -13.17 -5.32
CA GLY A 4 1.27 -13.53 -3.89
C GLY A 4 -0.04 -13.30 -3.13
N LEU A 5 -0.77 -12.22 -3.43
CA LEU A 5 -2.10 -11.98 -2.88
C LEU A 5 -3.12 -13.02 -3.35
N SER A 6 -3.01 -13.49 -4.59
CA SER A 6 -3.86 -14.55 -5.15
C SER A 6 -3.56 -15.94 -4.55
N VAL A 7 -2.31 -16.19 -4.16
CA VAL A 7 -1.90 -17.40 -3.42
C VAL A 7 -2.43 -17.36 -1.99
N GLN A 8 -2.43 -16.18 -1.35
CA GLN A 8 -2.98 -15.96 0.00
C GLN A 8 -4.52 -15.90 0.03
N GLY A 9 -5.21 -16.09 -1.10
CA GLY A 9 -6.68 -16.06 -1.19
C GLY A 9 -7.31 -14.66 -1.17
N ASN A 10 -6.50 -13.59 -1.16
CA ASN A 10 -6.96 -12.19 -1.15
C ASN A 10 -7.22 -11.62 -2.55
N ALA A 11 -6.98 -12.39 -3.63
CA ALA A 11 -7.23 -11.98 -5.02
C ALA A 11 -7.83 -13.16 -5.82
N PRO A 12 -8.57 -12.90 -6.92
CA PRO A 12 -9.30 -13.93 -7.65
C PRO A 12 -8.39 -15.04 -8.18
N LYS A 13 -8.85 -16.30 -8.05
CA LYS A 13 -8.09 -17.54 -8.35
C LYS A 13 -7.49 -17.61 -9.77
N PHE A 14 -8.00 -16.82 -10.71
CA PHE A 14 -7.47 -16.73 -12.07
C PHE A 14 -6.05 -16.11 -12.12
N LEU A 15 -5.70 -15.28 -11.14
CA LEU A 15 -4.39 -14.64 -11.02
C LEU A 15 -3.32 -15.56 -10.40
N THR A 16 -3.76 -16.67 -9.76
CA THR A 16 -2.91 -17.71 -9.18
C THR A 16 -2.36 -18.68 -10.23
N ARG A 17 -2.85 -18.62 -11.48
CA ARG A 17 -2.33 -19.47 -12.55
C ARG A 17 -0.93 -19.04 -12.96
N VAL A 18 0.01 -19.95 -12.79
CA VAL A 18 1.40 -19.84 -13.25
C VAL A 18 1.57 -20.63 -14.55
N SER A 19 2.38 -20.07 -15.47
CA SER A 19 2.76 -20.75 -16.72
C SER A 19 3.72 -21.91 -16.42
N ARG A 20 3.93 -22.81 -17.41
CA ARG A 20 4.84 -23.96 -17.34
C ARG A 20 6.29 -23.58 -17.02
N ARG A 21 6.67 -22.31 -17.24
CA ARG A 21 7.99 -21.73 -16.89
C ARG A 21 8.05 -21.08 -15.50
N GLY A 22 7.01 -21.24 -14.67
CA GLY A 22 6.94 -20.64 -13.33
C GLY A 22 6.57 -19.14 -13.32
N VAL A 23 6.26 -18.54 -14.47
CA VAL A 23 5.95 -17.11 -14.58
C VAL A 23 4.42 -16.89 -14.49
N PRO A 24 3.92 -16.02 -13.59
CA PRO A 24 2.51 -15.68 -13.48
C PRO A 24 2.08 -14.68 -14.56
N ILE A 25 1.93 -15.14 -15.80
CA ILE A 25 1.65 -14.32 -16.99
C ILE A 25 0.38 -13.48 -16.81
N ASN A 26 -0.70 -14.06 -16.25
CA ASN A 26 -1.97 -13.34 -16.03
C ASN A 26 -1.80 -12.10 -15.13
N SER A 27 -1.00 -12.25 -14.06
CA SER A 27 -0.71 -11.14 -13.15
C SER A 27 0.16 -10.08 -13.81
N LEU A 28 1.12 -10.50 -14.63
CA LEU A 28 2.01 -9.60 -15.36
C LEU A 28 1.26 -8.81 -16.44
N MET A 29 0.44 -9.49 -17.25
CA MET A 29 -0.37 -8.85 -18.28
C MET A 29 -1.38 -7.87 -17.68
N LEU A 30 -2.03 -8.21 -16.57
CA LEU A 30 -2.96 -7.28 -15.92
C LEU A 30 -2.22 -6.02 -15.42
N SER A 31 -1.07 -6.19 -14.77
CA SER A 31 -0.27 -5.06 -14.32
C SER A 31 0.20 -4.19 -15.50
N GLY A 32 0.65 -4.82 -16.58
CA GLY A 32 1.05 -4.13 -17.81
C GLY A 32 -0.10 -3.36 -18.44
N ALA A 33 -1.27 -3.98 -18.56
CA ALA A 33 -2.47 -3.36 -19.12
C ALA A 33 -2.92 -2.13 -18.32
N ILE A 34 -2.92 -2.22 -16.99
CA ILE A 34 -3.25 -1.09 -16.12
C ILE A 34 -2.24 0.05 -16.31
N THR A 35 -0.94 -0.26 -16.32
CA THR A 35 0.10 0.77 -16.55
C THR A 35 -0.05 1.41 -17.93
N SER A 36 -0.27 0.64 -18.99
CA SER A 36 -0.49 1.17 -20.34
C SER A 36 -1.73 2.07 -20.41
N LEU A 37 -2.81 1.70 -19.73
CA LEU A 37 -4.03 2.50 -19.66
C LEU A 37 -3.80 3.82 -18.91
N VAL A 38 -3.04 3.80 -17.81
CA VAL A 38 -2.66 5.02 -17.08
C VAL A 38 -1.82 5.96 -17.95
N VAL A 39 -0.86 5.43 -18.72
CA VAL A 39 -0.04 6.22 -19.65
C VAL A 39 -0.90 6.83 -20.75
N LEU A 40 -1.85 6.07 -21.30
CA LEU A 40 -2.78 6.56 -22.33
C LEU A 40 -3.66 7.71 -21.80
N ILE A 41 -4.20 7.55 -20.58
CA ILE A 41 -5.00 8.58 -19.92
C ILE A 41 -4.17 9.85 -19.68
N ASN A 42 -2.91 9.70 -19.28
CA ASN A 42 -2.00 10.83 -19.08
C ASN A 42 -1.79 11.62 -20.37
N TYR A 43 -1.68 10.94 -21.51
CA TYR A 43 -1.51 11.57 -22.82
C TYR A 43 -2.76 12.34 -23.27
N LEU A 44 -3.97 11.83 -22.96
CA LEU A 44 -5.25 12.41 -23.40
C LEU A 44 -5.74 13.56 -22.50
N LEU A 45 -5.45 13.52 -21.19
CA LEU A 45 -5.94 14.50 -20.19
C LEU A 45 -4.79 14.96 -19.26
N PRO A 46 -3.82 15.72 -19.76
CA PRO A 46 -2.55 15.94 -19.07
C PRO A 46 -2.66 16.72 -17.75
N GLN A 47 -3.52 17.73 -17.66
CA GLN A 47 -3.51 18.68 -16.54
C GLN A 47 -4.29 18.20 -15.30
N LYS A 48 -5.50 17.65 -15.48
CA LYS A 48 -6.38 17.31 -14.33
C LYS A 48 -6.25 15.85 -13.89
N ALA A 49 -6.13 14.91 -14.83
CA ALA A 49 -6.09 13.48 -14.51
C ALA A 49 -4.76 13.08 -13.86
N PHE A 50 -3.65 13.68 -14.29
CA PHE A 50 -2.34 13.40 -13.71
C PHE A 50 -2.24 13.85 -12.25
N GLY A 51 -2.70 15.06 -11.92
CA GLY A 51 -2.69 15.56 -10.55
C GLY A 51 -3.47 14.66 -9.58
N LEU A 52 -4.68 14.25 -9.96
CA LEU A 52 -5.50 13.30 -9.18
C LEU A 52 -4.85 11.92 -9.05
N LEU A 53 -4.25 11.40 -10.12
CA LEU A 53 -3.56 10.11 -10.10
C LEU A 53 -2.34 10.16 -9.18
N MET A 54 -1.53 11.21 -9.28
CA MET A 54 -0.38 11.43 -8.40
C MET A 54 -0.82 11.57 -6.95
N ALA A 55 -1.90 12.30 -6.68
CA ALA A 55 -2.48 12.41 -5.35
C ALA A 55 -2.82 11.04 -4.74
N LEU A 56 -3.46 10.18 -5.52
CA LEU A 56 -3.81 8.81 -5.10
C LEU A 56 -2.57 7.95 -4.88
N VAL A 57 -1.56 8.04 -5.76
CA VAL A 57 -0.29 7.32 -5.61
C VAL A 57 0.44 7.73 -4.32
N VAL A 58 0.59 9.03 -4.06
CA VAL A 58 1.26 9.52 -2.84
C VAL A 58 0.49 9.08 -1.59
N ALA A 59 -0.84 9.15 -1.60
CA ALA A 59 -1.66 8.69 -0.49
C ALA A 59 -1.47 7.19 -0.20
N THR A 60 -1.48 6.34 -1.24
CA THR A 60 -1.23 4.90 -1.08
C THR A 60 0.18 4.57 -0.62
N LEU A 61 1.18 5.35 -1.06
CA LEU A 61 2.56 5.18 -0.65
C LEU A 61 2.73 5.51 0.85
N LEU A 62 2.17 6.62 1.31
CA LEU A 62 2.18 6.98 2.73
C LEU A 62 1.50 5.91 3.58
N LEU A 63 0.34 5.41 3.15
CA LEU A 63 -0.35 4.31 3.83
C LEU A 63 0.54 3.07 3.95
N ASN A 64 1.27 2.71 2.89
CA ASN A 64 2.18 1.57 2.91
C ASN A 64 3.29 1.77 3.97
N TRP A 65 3.92 2.93 4.00
CA TRP A 65 4.94 3.25 5.00
C TRP A 65 4.40 3.19 6.43
N ILE A 66 3.22 3.79 6.68
CA ILE A 66 2.56 3.73 7.99
C ILE A 66 2.29 2.26 8.38
N MET A 67 1.77 1.46 7.45
CA MET A 67 1.50 0.03 7.68
C MET A 67 2.77 -0.77 7.97
N ILE A 68 3.87 -0.50 7.26
CA ILE A 68 5.18 -1.13 7.54
C ILE A 68 5.66 -0.78 8.95
N CYS A 69 5.62 0.51 9.33
CA CYS A 69 6.03 0.95 10.66
C CYS A 69 5.18 0.30 11.77
N LEU A 70 3.85 0.25 11.60
CA LEU A 70 2.93 -0.39 12.54
C LEU A 70 3.13 -1.91 12.60
N ALA A 71 3.29 -2.57 11.46
CA ALA A 71 3.57 -4.01 11.40
C ALA A 71 4.89 -4.34 12.10
N HIS A 72 5.93 -3.52 11.91
CA HIS A 72 7.21 -3.67 12.57
C HIS A 72 7.10 -3.47 14.10
N LEU A 73 6.34 -2.47 14.57
CA LEU A 73 6.04 -2.28 16.00
C LEU A 73 5.32 -3.50 16.59
N ARG A 74 4.28 -3.98 15.90
CA ARG A 74 3.45 -5.11 16.37
C ARG A 74 4.19 -6.43 16.35
N PHE A 75 5.00 -6.69 15.32
CA PHE A 75 5.88 -7.85 15.25
C PHE A 75 6.81 -7.87 16.45
N ARG A 76 7.43 -6.72 16.80
CA ARG A 76 8.33 -6.69 17.94
C ARG A 76 7.61 -6.77 19.29
N ALA A 77 6.42 -6.19 19.41
CA ALA A 77 5.58 -6.38 20.59
C ALA A 77 5.20 -7.86 20.78
N ALA A 78 4.91 -8.57 19.69
CA ALA A 78 4.66 -10.01 19.70
C ALA A 78 5.92 -10.82 20.06
N MET A 79 7.09 -10.48 19.51
CA MET A 79 8.37 -11.14 19.83
C MET A 79 8.77 -10.93 21.30
N ARG A 80 8.59 -9.72 21.84
CA ARG A 80 8.79 -9.43 23.28
C ARG A 80 7.86 -10.26 24.16
N ARG A 81 6.60 -10.43 23.77
CA ARG A 81 5.63 -11.29 24.49
C ARG A 81 6.00 -12.77 24.43
N GLN A 82 6.75 -13.21 23.41
CA GLN A 82 7.23 -14.58 23.25
C GLN A 82 8.62 -14.81 23.88
N GLY A 83 9.20 -13.83 24.57
CA GLY A 83 10.50 -13.97 25.24
C GLY A 83 11.69 -14.20 24.29
N ARG A 84 11.52 -14.02 22.97
CA ARG A 84 12.57 -14.19 21.97
C ARG A 84 13.17 -12.84 21.60
N GLU A 85 14.47 -12.68 21.81
CA GLU A 85 15.20 -11.54 21.26
C GLU A 85 15.33 -11.69 19.73
N THR A 86 15.10 -10.60 19.01
CA THR A 86 15.28 -10.54 17.56
C THR A 86 16.77 -10.66 17.23
N GLN A 87 17.15 -11.60 16.36
CA GLN A 87 18.55 -11.90 16.00
C GLN A 87 19.29 -10.72 15.35
N PHE A 88 18.57 -9.72 14.82
CA PHE A 88 19.14 -8.51 14.26
C PHE A 88 18.64 -7.28 15.05
N LYS A 89 19.53 -6.68 15.85
CA LYS A 89 19.26 -5.41 16.55
C LYS A 89 19.62 -4.28 15.60
N ALA A 90 18.62 -3.53 15.11
CA ALA A 90 18.88 -2.32 14.31
C ALA A 90 19.68 -1.30 15.14
N LEU A 91 20.67 -0.65 14.52
CA LEU A 91 21.70 0.18 15.17
C LEU A 91 21.14 1.38 15.98
N LEU A 92 19.90 1.80 15.76
CA LEU A 92 19.22 2.94 16.41
C LEU A 92 17.93 2.53 17.15
N TYR A 93 17.94 1.41 17.85
CA TYR A 93 16.77 0.95 18.61
C TYR A 93 16.64 1.69 19.96
N PRO A 94 15.48 2.28 20.35
CA PRO A 94 14.14 2.37 19.74
C PRO A 94 13.85 3.68 18.98
N PHE A 95 14.81 4.57 18.86
CA PHE A 95 14.60 5.92 18.35
C PHE A 95 14.17 5.95 16.87
N GLY A 96 14.72 5.05 16.04
CA GLY A 96 14.49 5.07 14.59
C GLY A 96 13.02 4.87 14.16
N ASN A 97 12.26 4.03 14.85
CA ASN A 97 10.87 3.76 14.46
C ASN A 97 9.93 4.90 14.90
N TYR A 98 10.19 5.50 16.07
CA TYR A 98 9.48 6.70 16.52
C TYR A 98 9.83 7.91 15.65
N LEU A 99 11.09 8.06 15.26
CA LEU A 99 11.53 9.09 14.31
C LEU A 99 10.83 8.92 12.96
N CYS A 100 10.68 7.68 12.47
CA CYS A 100 10.00 7.40 11.22
C CYS A 100 8.50 7.73 11.30
N ILE A 101 7.82 7.40 12.40
CA ILE A 101 6.41 7.78 12.61
C ILE A 101 6.26 9.29 12.74
N ALA A 102 7.15 9.96 13.47
CA ALA A 102 7.14 11.42 13.59
C ALA A 102 7.38 12.09 12.22
N PHE A 103 8.30 11.56 11.43
CA PHE A 103 8.58 12.03 10.06
C PHE A 103 7.39 11.81 9.12
N LEU A 104 6.73 10.65 9.18
CA LEU A 104 5.52 10.39 8.41
C LEU A 104 4.37 11.31 8.82
N GLY A 105 4.21 11.58 10.12
CA GLY A 105 3.26 12.56 10.63
C GLY A 105 3.54 13.98 10.15
N MET A 106 4.82 14.38 10.13
CA MET A 106 5.27 15.66 9.59
C MET A 106 4.95 15.78 8.09
N ILE A 107 5.21 14.74 7.29
CA ILE A 107 4.84 14.73 5.87
C ILE A 107 3.33 14.92 5.70
N LEU A 108 2.53 14.22 6.53
CA LEU A 108 1.07 14.31 6.45
C LEU A 108 0.58 15.73 6.81
N LEU A 109 1.19 16.38 7.79
CA LEU A 109 0.92 17.80 8.12
C LEU A 109 1.30 18.72 6.96
N LEU A 110 2.48 18.55 6.37
CA LEU A 110 2.91 19.35 5.21
C LEU A 110 1.95 19.18 4.02
N MET A 111 1.49 17.95 3.76
CA MET A 111 0.49 17.68 2.73
C MET A 111 -0.85 18.36 2.98
N CYS A 112 -1.25 18.57 4.24
CA CYS A 112 -2.45 19.33 4.57
C CYS A 112 -2.27 20.85 4.33
N THR A 113 -1.05 21.36 4.46
CA THR A 113 -0.75 22.79 4.27
C THR A 113 -0.53 23.19 2.81
N MET A 114 -0.20 22.24 1.93
CA MET A 114 0.04 22.49 0.50
C MET A 114 -1.26 22.30 -0.30
N ASP A 115 -1.74 23.34 -0.98
CA ASP A 115 -3.03 23.31 -1.71
C ASP A 115 -3.11 22.19 -2.77
N ASP A 116 -2.01 21.92 -3.48
CA ASP A 116 -1.95 20.84 -4.49
C ASP A 116 -2.01 19.43 -3.87
N MET A 117 -1.52 19.26 -2.64
CA MET A 117 -1.48 17.97 -1.94
C MET A 117 -2.60 17.79 -0.93
N ARG A 118 -3.39 18.83 -0.64
CA ARG A 118 -4.53 18.76 0.28
C ARG A 118 -5.58 17.76 -0.20
N LEU A 119 -5.79 17.67 -1.52
CA LEU A 119 -6.64 16.64 -2.12
C LEU A 119 -6.16 15.23 -1.76
N SER A 120 -4.86 14.97 -1.86
CA SER A 120 -4.25 13.68 -1.49
C SER A 120 -4.45 13.37 0.00
N ALA A 121 -4.29 14.37 0.87
CA ALA A 121 -4.42 14.21 2.32
C ALA A 121 -5.87 13.88 2.73
N ILE A 122 -6.87 14.53 2.12
CA ILE A 122 -8.30 14.25 2.35
C ILE A 122 -8.71 12.91 1.73
N LEU A 123 -8.13 12.56 0.58
CA LEU A 123 -8.42 11.30 -0.10
C LEU A 123 -7.91 10.09 0.69
N LEU A 124 -6.86 10.26 1.49
CA LEU A 124 -6.21 9.20 2.28
C LEU A 124 -7.17 8.49 3.28
N PRO A 125 -7.91 9.20 4.17
CA PRO A 125 -8.90 8.56 5.04
C PRO A 125 -10.10 8.00 4.26
N VAL A 126 -10.56 8.68 3.19
CA VAL A 126 -11.62 8.17 2.31
C VAL A 126 -11.20 6.84 1.68
N TRP A 127 -9.94 6.74 1.25
CA TRP A 127 -9.36 5.54 0.67
C TRP A 127 -9.21 4.41 1.69
N ILE A 128 -8.81 4.71 2.93
CA ILE A 128 -8.79 3.71 4.02
C ILE A 128 -10.20 3.15 4.25
N VAL A 129 -11.22 4.01 4.34
CA VAL A 129 -12.61 3.59 4.54
C VAL A 129 -13.09 2.75 3.36
N PHE A 130 -12.80 3.17 2.13
CA PHE A 130 -13.10 2.41 0.92
C PHE A 130 -12.47 1.02 0.94
N LEU A 131 -11.17 0.91 1.26
CA LEU A 131 -10.48 -0.37 1.38
C LEU A 131 -11.07 -1.25 2.49
N PHE A 132 -11.43 -0.66 3.64
CA PHE A 132 -12.07 -1.37 4.73
C PHE A 132 -13.43 -1.95 4.33
N VAL A 133 -14.27 -1.16 3.64
CA VAL A 133 -15.56 -1.59 3.11
C VAL A 133 -15.38 -2.66 2.03
N ALA A 134 -14.45 -2.46 1.10
CA ALA A 134 -14.14 -3.42 0.04
C ALA A 134 -13.67 -4.75 0.64
N PHE A 135 -12.77 -4.72 1.63
CA PHE A 135 -12.30 -5.91 2.33
C PHE A 135 -13.44 -6.63 3.06
N LYS A 136 -14.30 -5.90 3.78
CA LYS A 136 -15.47 -6.48 4.46
C LYS A 136 -16.45 -7.13 3.48
N THR A 137 -16.66 -6.52 2.32
CA THR A 137 -17.57 -7.01 1.28
C THR A 137 -17.00 -8.21 0.53
N LEU A 138 -15.70 -8.21 0.20
CA LEU A 138 -15.03 -9.36 -0.42
C LEU A 138 -14.97 -10.56 0.53
N ARG A 139 -14.70 -10.33 1.82
CA ARG A 139 -14.61 -11.40 2.82
C ARG A 139 -15.98 -12.02 3.14
N ARG A 140 -17.07 -11.26 2.99
CA ARG A 140 -18.45 -11.76 3.07
C ARG A 140 -18.83 -12.75 1.96
N LYS A 141 -18.14 -12.74 0.81
CA LYS A 141 -18.39 -13.69 -0.29
C LYS A 141 -17.63 -15.02 -0.15
N VAL A 142 -16.77 -15.15 0.85
CA VAL A 142 -15.88 -16.32 1.05
C VAL A 142 -16.28 -17.18 2.25
N ASN A 143 -17.24 -16.74 3.07
CA ASN A 143 -17.97 -17.57 4.03
C ASN A 143 -19.30 -18.02 3.43
#